data_AF-F6GY98-F1
#
_entry.id   AF-F6GY98-F1
#
_cell.length_a   1.000
_cell.length_b   1.000
_cell.length_c   1.000
_cell.angle_alpha   90.00
_cell.angle_beta   90.00
_cell.angle_gamma   90.00
#
_symmetry.space_group_name_H-M   'P 1'
#
loop_
_entity.id
_entity.type
_entity.pdbx_description
1 polymer ?
#
loop_
_entity_poly.entity_id
_entity_poly.type
_entity_poly.pdbx_seq_one_letter_code
_entity_poly.pdbx_strand_id
1 'polypeptide(L)'
;MALVGEVKELSEIFQWRGEAPKELSNWKEEEKQHLGKELSDALLYLVRLFDICGIDLGKIALRKVDPNAIKYLVSKTNLYNESS
;
A
#
# COMPACT_ATOMS: atom_id res chain seq x y z
N MET A 1 11.17 -11.67 -4.32
CA MET A 1 11.23 -10.22 -4.61
C MET A 1 11.45 -9.50 -3.31
N ALA A 2 12.34 -8.50 -3.25
CA ALA A 2 12.69 -7.79 -2.02
C ALA A 2 11.47 -7.17 -1.31
N LEU A 3 10.50 -6.63 -2.06
CA LEU A 3 9.23 -6.14 -1.53
C LEU A 3 8.47 -7.16 -0.65
N VAL A 4 8.49 -8.44 -1.01
CA VAL A 4 7.83 -9.49 -0.23
C VAL A 4 8.55 -9.74 1.10
N GLY A 5 9.87 -9.52 1.13
CA GLY A 5 10.67 -9.52 2.36
C GLY A 5 10.28 -8.38 3.28
N GLU A 6 10.29 -7.14 2.78
CA GLU A 6 9.94 -5.96 3.59
C GLU A 6 8.50 -6.02 4.13
N VAL A 7 7.54 -6.48 3.31
CA VAL A 7 6.14 -6.64 3.75
C VAL A 7 6.01 -7.74 4.81
N LYS A 8 6.85 -8.78 4.77
CA LYS A 8 6.91 -9.81 5.81
C LYS A 8 7.46 -9.25 7.11
N GLU A 9 8.57 -8.50 7.06
CA GLU A 9 9.13 -7.84 8.24
C GLU A 9 8.15 -6.84 8.86
N LEU A 10 7.47 -6.04 8.03
CA LEU A 10 6.38 -5.17 8.47
C LEU A 10 5.23 -5.97 9.12
N SER A 11 4.86 -7.12 8.55
CA SER A 11 3.80 -7.98 9.11
C SER A 11 4.20 -8.57 10.47
N GLU A 12 5.47 -8.91 10.67
CA GLU A 12 5.99 -9.42 11.94
C GLU A 12 5.87 -8.40 13.07
N ILE A 13 6.03 -7.10 12.77
CA ILE A 13 5.83 -6.01 13.74
C ILE A 13 4.39 -6.01 14.29
N PHE A 14 3.41 -6.28 13.43
CA PHE A 14 1.98 -6.26 13.80
C PHE A 14 1.45 -7.62 14.27
N GLN A 15 2.13 -8.73 13.96
CA GLN A 15 1.66 -10.09 14.22
C GLN A 15 1.33 -10.34 15.71
N TRP A 16 2.05 -9.69 16.62
CA TRP A 16 1.86 -9.82 18.07
C TRP A 16 1.08 -8.66 18.70
N ARG A 17 0.65 -7.67 17.91
CA ARG A 17 0.01 -6.42 18.37
C ARG A 17 -1.53 -6.44 18.25
N GLY A 18 -2.13 -7.51 17.72
CA GLY A 18 -3.58 -7.56 17.43
C GLY A 18 -3.96 -6.67 16.25
N GLU A 19 -5.27 -6.41 16.03
CA GLU A 19 -5.70 -5.35 15.10
C GLU A 19 -5.01 -4.04 15.52
N ALA A 20 -4.08 -3.56 14.69
CA ALA A 20 -3.20 -2.46 15.03
C ALA A 20 -4.00 -1.30 15.65
N PRO A 21 -3.74 -0.91 16.91
CA PRO A 21 -4.46 0.20 17.52
C PRO A 21 -4.28 1.43 16.62
N LYS A 22 -5.37 2.18 16.41
CA LYS A 22 -5.40 3.40 15.57
C LYS A 22 -4.32 4.42 15.94
N GLU A 23 -3.74 4.30 17.13
CA GLU A 23 -2.73 5.21 17.66
C GLU A 23 -1.52 4.42 18.17
N LEU A 24 -0.33 4.86 17.77
CA LEU A 24 0.96 4.37 18.25
C LEU A 24 1.29 4.91 19.67
N SER A 25 0.27 5.26 20.46
CA SER A 25 0.42 5.92 21.76
C SER A 25 1.12 5.04 22.80
N ASN A 26 0.94 3.72 22.71
CA ASN A 26 1.59 2.73 23.59
C ASN A 26 2.94 2.21 23.07
N TRP A 27 3.49 2.80 22.00
CA TRP A 27 4.73 2.33 21.39
C TRP A 27 5.93 3.10 21.94
N LYS A 28 7.00 2.35 22.21
CA LYS A 28 8.31 2.93 22.52
C LYS A 28 8.87 3.63 21.28
N GLU A 29 9.75 4.59 21.50
CA GLU A 29 10.38 5.34 20.40
C GLU A 29 11.15 4.43 19.44
N GLU A 30 11.86 3.44 19.97
CA GLU A 30 12.58 2.42 19.19
C GLU A 30 11.65 1.62 18.27
N GLU A 31 10.44 1.28 18.75
CA GLU A 31 9.45 0.53 17.99
C GLU A 31 8.87 1.39 16.84
N LYS A 32 8.67 2.69 17.08
CA LYS A 32 8.22 3.65 16.06
C LYS A 32 9.29 3.86 15.00
N GLN A 33 10.55 3.96 15.39
CA GLN A 33 11.68 4.07 14.46
C GLN A 33 11.80 2.82 13.59
N HIS A 34 11.69 1.63 14.20
CA HIS A 34 11.70 0.37 13.46
C HIS A 34 10.53 0.28 12.47
N LEU A 35 9.30 0.58 12.91
CA LEU A 35 8.13 0.64 12.03
C LEU A 35 8.32 1.63 10.87
N GLY A 36 8.84 2.82 11.15
CA GLY A 36 9.12 3.84 10.14
C GLY A 36 10.15 3.37 9.11
N LYS A 37 11.17 2.63 9.54
CA LYS A 37 12.15 2.01 8.66
C LYS A 37 11.49 0.98 7.73
N GLU A 38 10.78 0.00 8.26
CA GLU A 38 10.16 -1.07 7.45
C GLU A 38 9.10 -0.53 6.47
N LEU A 39 8.31 0.48 6.90
CA LEU A 39 7.40 1.20 6.01
C LEU A 39 8.12 1.92 4.87
N SER A 40 9.26 2.54 5.17
CA SER A 40 10.06 3.27 4.17
C SER A 40 10.71 2.31 3.18
N ASP A 41 11.25 1.19 3.66
CA ASP A 41 11.86 0.15 2.83
C ASP A 41 10.80 -0.46 1.88
N ALA A 42 9.62 -0.82 2.40
CA ALA A 42 8.50 -1.29 1.59
C ALA A 42 8.03 -0.27 0.54
N LEU A 43 7.90 1.01 0.92
CA LEU A 43 7.52 2.09 0.00
C LEU A 43 8.57 2.28 -1.12
N LEU A 44 9.86 2.27 -0.77
CA LEU A 44 10.94 2.46 -1.72
C LEU A 44 10.96 1.36 -2.78
N TYR A 45 10.82 0.10 -2.37
CA TYR A 45 10.73 -1.01 -3.32
C TYR A 45 9.48 -0.93 -4.19
N LEU A 46 8.36 -0.47 -3.62
CA LEU A 46 7.13 -0.29 -4.38
C LEU A 46 7.27 0.80 -5.44
N VAL A 47 7.83 1.97 -5.10
CA VAL A 47 8.14 3.05 -6.06
C VAL A 47 9.08 2.56 -7.16
N ARG A 48 10.14 1.83 -6.78
CA ARG A 48 11.08 1.25 -7.75
C ARG A 48 10.41 0.23 -8.68
N LEU A 49 9.47 -0.57 -8.16
CA LEU A 49 8.71 -1.51 -8.99
C LEU A 49 7.87 -0.78 -10.03
N PHE A 50 7.22 0.32 -9.65
CA PHE A 50 6.44 1.13 -10.59
C PHE A 50 7.29 1.76 -11.69
N ASP A 51 8.48 2.27 -11.34
CA ASP A 51 9.44 2.80 -12.30
C ASP A 51 9.89 1.74 -13.31
N ILE A 52 10.26 0.54 -12.84
CA ILE A 52 10.63 -0.60 -13.70
C ILE A 52 9.47 -1.02 -14.62
N CYS A 53 8.24 -0.99 -14.13
CA CYS A 53 7.05 -1.33 -14.91
C CYS A 53 6.58 -0.21 -15.85
N GLY A 54 7.17 0.98 -15.81
CA GLY A 54 6.72 2.15 -16.57
C GLY A 54 5.33 2.64 -16.15
N ILE A 55 4.96 2.44 -14.89
CA ILE A 55 3.65 2.78 -14.34
C ILE A 55 3.75 4.07 -13.52
N ASP A 56 2.94 5.07 -13.85
CA ASP A 56 2.80 6.28 -13.03
C ASP A 56 1.86 6.01 -11.84
N LEU A 57 2.46 5.64 -10.70
CA LEU A 57 1.72 5.41 -9.46
C LEU A 57 0.94 6.64 -9.01
N GLY A 58 1.51 7.84 -9.12
CA GLY A 58 0.89 9.08 -8.65
C GLY A 58 -0.45 9.31 -9.36
N LYS A 59 -0.46 9.16 -10.68
CA LYS A 59 -1.67 9.28 -11.50
C LYS A 59 -2.71 8.20 -11.19
N ILE A 60 -2.29 6.96 -10.92
CA ILE A 60 -3.21 5.86 -10.56
C ILE A 60 -3.76 6.03 -9.14
N ALA A 61 -2.92 6.42 -8.19
CA ALA A 61 -3.31 6.66 -6.81
C ALA A 61 -4.30 7.82 -6.69
N LEU A 62 -4.06 8.93 -7.40
CA LEU A 62 -4.98 10.07 -7.45
C LEU A 62 -6.36 9.66 -7.99
N ARG A 63 -6.42 8.80 -9.01
CA ARG A 63 -7.69 8.21 -9.50
C ARG A 63 -8.35 7.26 -8.52
N LYS A 64 -7.65 6.75 -7.50
CA LYS A 64 -8.24 5.83 -6.52
C LYS A 64 -8.77 6.57 -5.29
N VAL A 65 -8.17 7.72 -4.98
CA VAL A 65 -8.54 8.60 -3.85
C VAL A 65 -9.57 9.66 -4.25
N ASP A 66 -9.73 9.94 -5.55
CA ASP A 66 -10.83 10.79 -6.03
C ASP A 66 -12.19 10.11 -5.74
N PRO A 67 -13.03 10.70 -4.88
CA PRO A 67 -14.34 10.13 -4.55
C PRO A 67 -15.26 10.00 -5.78
N ASN A 68 -15.04 10.78 -6.84
CA ASN A 68 -15.79 10.65 -8.09
C ASN A 68 -15.27 9.51 -9.00
N ALA A 69 -14.04 9.05 -8.80
CA ALA A 69 -13.44 8.01 -9.63
C ALA A 69 -13.92 6.60 -9.26
N ILE A 70 -14.41 6.38 -8.04
CA ILE A 70 -15.18 5.17 -7.68
C ILE A 70 -16.39 5.01 -8.60
N LYS A 71 -17.05 6.12 -8.96
CA LYS A 71 -18.22 6.12 -9.86
C LYS A 71 -17.85 5.68 -11.28
N TYR A 72 -16.64 6.00 -11.74
CA TYR A 72 -16.15 5.60 -13.07
C TYR A 72 -15.63 4.16 -13.13
N LEU A 73 -15.12 3.60 -12.03
CA LEU A 73 -14.68 2.19 -11.99
C LEU A 73 -15.86 1.22 -12.13
N VAL A 74 -17.02 1.53 -11.53
CA VAL A 74 -18.24 0.72 -11.67
C VAL A 74 -18.76 0.75 -13.12
N SER A 75 -18.57 1.85 -13.85
CA SER A 75 -19.02 1.97 -15.24
C SER A 75 -18.17 1.20 -16.26
N LYS A 76 -16.86 0.99 -15.99
CA LYS A 76 -15.96 0.30 -16.94
C LYS A 76 -15.95 -1.22 -16.80
N THR A 77 -16.33 -1.76 -15.64
CA THR A 77 -16.45 -3.22 -15.46
C THR A 77 -17.65 -3.79 -16.23
N ASN A 78 -18.69 -2.99 -16.50
CA ASN A 78 -19.85 -3.43 -17.29
C ASN A 78 -19.60 -3.45 -18.81
N LEU A 79 -18.52 -2.83 -19.32
CA LEU A 79 -18.21 -2.85 -20.75
C LEU A 79 -17.36 -4.06 -21.19
N TYR A 80 -16.82 -4.84 -20.24
CA TYR A 80 -16.11 -6.09 -20.54
C TYR A 80 -16.98 -7.35 -20.38
N ASN A 81 -18.19 -7.23 -19.84
CA ASN A 81 -19.13 -8.35 -19.64
C ASN A 81 -20.25 -8.43 -20.69
N GLU A 82 -20.34 -7.49 -21.63
CA GLU A 82 -21.31 -7.53 -22.75
C GLU A 82 -20.64 -7.75 -24.12
N SER A 83 -19.38 -8.18 -24.16
CA SER A 83 -18.66 -8.46 -25.42
C SER A 83 -17.90 -9.79 -25.39
N SER A 84 -18.40 -10.78 -24.64
CA SER A 84 -17.98 -12.18 -24.75
C SER A 84 -19.18 -13.11 -24.84
#